data_AF-X8J6X3-F1
#
_entry.id   AF-X8J6X3-F1
#
_cell.length_a   1.000
_cell.length_b   1.000
_cell.length_c   1.000
_cell.angle_alpha   90.00
_cell.angle_beta   90.00
_cell.angle_gamma   90.00
#
_symmetry.space_group_name_H-M   'P 1'
#
loop_
_entity.id
_entity.type
_entity.pdbx_description
1 polymer ?
#
loop_
_entity_poly.entity_id
_entity_poly.type
_entity_poly.pdbx_seq_one_letter_code
_entity_poly.pdbx_strand_id
1 'polypeptide(L)'
;MRFPRATLSILVLSPFLGALASSSTRAELERRQNASSMAAVFSNAQSKIDALLPADTQPISDPELALTTMSQVFDFTNIVTATMDTFNEGDESLLTDLDGKTLDDVQMAEKVVQLWQSIGRAASLVKDSGSGSVATMIQVTALNIELCADDISRVAQGVSKLPNVLEAAKINQELMTGIVGSMLGPEFDLD
;
A
#
# COMPACT_ATOMS: atom_id res chain seq x y z
N MET A 1 11.75 4.97 -28.00
CA MET A 1 12.40 5.70 -26.88
C MET A 1 11.96 7.17 -26.91
N ARG A 2 10.92 7.53 -26.14
CA ARG A 2 10.67 8.89 -25.60
C ARG A 2 9.72 8.78 -24.40
N PHE A 3 10.19 8.24 -23.28
CA PHE A 3 9.83 8.76 -21.96
C PHE A 3 10.59 10.08 -21.85
N PRO A 4 9.93 11.25 -21.98
CA PRO A 4 9.58 11.99 -20.77
C PRO A 4 8.44 13.01 -20.93
N ARG A 5 7.50 13.08 -19.98
CA ARG A 5 6.85 14.37 -19.63
C ARG A 5 5.94 14.38 -18.39
N ALA A 6 5.53 13.23 -17.85
CA ALA A 6 4.72 13.21 -16.62
C ALA A 6 5.54 13.27 -15.31
N THR A 7 6.86 13.02 -15.37
CA THR A 7 7.71 12.87 -14.18
C THR A 7 8.14 14.19 -13.51
N LEU A 8 7.82 15.35 -14.09
CA LEU A 8 8.32 16.65 -13.60
C LEU A 8 7.29 17.49 -12.83
N SER A 9 6.02 17.07 -12.76
CA SER A 9 4.99 17.86 -12.07
C SER A 9 4.67 17.37 -10.65
N ILE A 10 5.12 16.17 -10.25
CA ILE A 10 4.86 15.62 -8.91
C ILE A 10 5.94 16.04 -7.89
N LEU A 11 7.15 16.41 -8.35
CA LEU A 11 8.25 16.82 -7.48
C LEU A 11 8.16 18.26 -6.94
N VAL A 12 7.16 19.06 -7.35
CA VAL A 12 7.05 20.48 -6.95
C VAL A 12 5.93 20.74 -5.92
N LEU A 13 5.18 19.73 -5.49
CA LEU A 13 4.10 19.86 -4.49
C LEU A 13 4.43 19.34 -3.09
N SER A 14 5.70 18.98 -2.84
CA SER A 14 6.23 18.73 -1.49
C SER A 14 6.55 20.06 -0.81
N PRO A 15 5.55 20.70 -0.17
CA PRO A 15 5.43 20.54 1.28
C PRO A 15 3.99 20.43 1.82
N PHE A 16 2.95 20.31 0.98
CA PHE A 16 1.56 20.46 1.46
C PHE A 16 0.78 19.15 1.73
N LEU A 17 1.37 17.97 1.55
CA LEU A 17 0.74 16.71 1.96
C LEU A 17 0.78 16.47 3.49
N GLY A 18 1.53 17.29 4.25
CA GLY A 18 1.56 17.23 5.71
C GLY A 18 0.34 17.82 6.43
N ALA A 19 -0.63 18.38 5.70
CA ALA A 19 -1.74 19.15 6.29
C ALA A 19 -3.11 18.43 6.26
N LEU A 20 -3.22 17.24 5.69
CA LEU A 20 -4.46 16.42 5.74
C LEU A 20 -4.34 15.19 6.63
N ALA A 21 -3.23 15.04 7.38
CA ALA A 21 -3.11 14.11 8.49
C ALA A 21 -3.99 14.62 9.66
N SER A 22 -5.31 14.45 9.49
CA SER A 22 -6.29 14.71 10.53
C SER A 22 -5.95 13.89 11.78
N SER A 23 -6.38 14.36 12.94
CA SER A 23 -5.98 13.90 14.28
C SER A 23 -5.98 12.38 14.52
N SER A 24 -6.64 11.57 13.68
CA SER A 24 -6.59 10.11 13.72
C SER A 24 -5.22 9.55 13.31
N THR A 25 -4.59 10.07 12.26
CA THR A 25 -3.29 9.58 11.77
C THR A 25 -2.19 9.85 12.80
N ARG A 26 -2.25 10.99 13.49
CA ARG A 26 -1.27 11.36 14.53
C ARG A 26 -1.46 10.56 15.82
N ALA A 27 -2.70 10.33 16.26
CA ALA A 27 -2.98 9.48 17.41
C ALA A 27 -2.63 8.01 17.14
N GLU A 28 -2.79 7.56 15.89
CA GLU A 28 -2.42 6.23 15.44
C GLU A 28 -0.88 6.10 15.25
N LEU A 29 -0.19 7.15 14.81
CA LEU A 29 1.29 7.22 14.74
C LEU A 29 1.94 7.26 16.15
N GLU A 30 1.35 8.00 17.09
CA GLU A 30 1.78 8.03 18.50
C GLU A 30 1.52 6.69 19.21
N ARG A 31 0.45 5.96 18.87
CA ARG A 31 0.27 4.55 19.30
C ARG A 31 1.31 3.61 18.69
N ARG A 32 1.86 3.95 17.52
CA ARG A 32 2.79 3.14 16.70
C ARG A 32 4.27 3.36 17.00
N GLN A 33 4.64 4.30 17.86
CA GLN A 33 5.94 4.21 18.55
C GLN A 33 6.09 2.92 19.39
N ASN A 34 5.01 2.13 19.54
CA ASN A 34 5.03 0.78 20.12
C ASN A 34 5.01 -0.36 19.07
N ALA A 35 5.16 -0.11 17.77
CA ALA A 35 5.31 -1.19 16.78
C ALA A 35 6.74 -1.75 16.88
N SER A 36 6.89 -2.91 17.52
CA SER A 36 8.20 -3.52 17.80
C SER A 36 8.83 -4.24 16.61
N SER A 37 8.14 -4.36 15.46
CA SER A 37 8.59 -5.19 14.35
C SER A 37 7.86 -4.91 13.02
N MET A 38 8.49 -5.28 11.91
CA MET A 38 7.89 -5.27 10.57
C MET A 38 6.70 -6.23 10.47
N ALA A 39 6.82 -7.45 11.00
CA ALA A 39 5.74 -8.45 10.98
C ALA A 39 4.43 -7.93 11.59
N ALA A 40 4.52 -7.26 12.75
CA ALA A 40 3.36 -6.70 13.43
C ALA A 40 2.66 -5.61 12.61
N VAL A 41 3.44 -4.75 11.93
CA VAL A 41 2.91 -3.65 11.11
C VAL A 41 2.12 -4.19 9.93
N PHE A 42 2.66 -5.19 9.23
CA PHE A 42 2.00 -5.83 8.09
C PHE A 42 0.73 -6.56 8.51
N SER A 43 0.80 -7.40 9.56
CA SER A 43 -0.36 -8.12 10.11
C SER A 43 -1.49 -7.16 10.50
N ASN A 44 -1.17 -6.05 11.18
CA ASN A 44 -2.17 -5.08 11.63
C ASN A 44 -2.80 -4.33 10.44
N ALA A 45 -2.01 -3.90 9.47
CA ALA A 45 -2.54 -3.24 8.28
C ALA A 45 -3.46 -4.16 7.47
N GLN A 46 -3.04 -5.41 7.24
CA GLN A 46 -3.85 -6.40 6.52
C GLN A 46 -5.15 -6.69 7.26
N SER A 47 -5.11 -6.92 8.58
CA SER A 47 -6.32 -7.13 9.38
C SER A 47 -7.30 -5.96 9.31
N LYS A 48 -6.81 -4.71 9.32
CA LYS A 48 -7.67 -3.54 9.20
C LYS A 48 -8.29 -3.41 7.81
N ILE A 49 -7.54 -3.68 6.74
CA ILE A 49 -8.07 -3.68 5.37
C ILE A 49 -9.12 -4.77 5.20
N ASP A 50 -8.87 -5.98 5.71
CA ASP A 50 -9.81 -7.09 5.61
C ASP A 50 -11.09 -6.85 6.41
N ALA A 51 -11.00 -6.16 7.55
CA ALA A 51 -12.17 -5.73 8.32
C ALA A 51 -13.02 -4.69 7.57
N LEU A 52 -12.38 -3.83 6.76
CA LEU A 52 -13.09 -2.90 5.89
C LEU A 52 -13.76 -3.62 4.71
N LEU A 53 -13.16 -4.71 4.24
CA LEU A 53 -13.57 -5.42 3.03
C LEU A 53 -13.71 -6.93 3.31
N PRO A 54 -14.79 -7.38 3.97
CA PRO A 54 -15.06 -8.82 4.16
C PRO A 54 -15.07 -9.58 2.83
N ALA A 55 -14.70 -10.86 2.82
CA ALA A 55 -14.46 -11.65 1.59
C ALA A 55 -15.60 -11.59 0.53
N ASP A 56 -16.85 -11.42 0.96
CA ASP A 56 -18.07 -11.35 0.16
C ASP A 56 -18.49 -9.94 -0.28
N THR A 57 -17.65 -8.92 -0.01
CA THR A 57 -17.88 -7.53 -0.42
C THR A 57 -18.14 -7.44 -1.92
N GLN A 58 -19.26 -6.82 -2.28
CA GLN A 58 -19.65 -6.57 -3.66
C GLN A 58 -18.89 -5.37 -4.25
N PRO A 59 -18.76 -5.28 -5.59
CA PRO A 59 -18.20 -4.10 -6.24
C PRO A 59 -18.89 -2.80 -5.81
N ILE A 60 -18.10 -1.74 -5.65
CA ILE A 60 -18.52 -0.41 -5.16
C ILE A 60 -18.55 0.54 -6.34
N SER A 61 -19.75 0.79 -6.88
CA SER A 61 -19.96 1.76 -7.96
C SER A 61 -20.31 3.16 -7.46
N ASP A 62 -20.66 3.32 -6.18
CA ASP A 62 -20.89 4.63 -5.58
C ASP A 62 -19.56 5.39 -5.40
N PRO A 63 -19.37 6.56 -6.04
CA PRO A 63 -18.09 7.25 -6.02
C PRO A 63 -17.64 7.74 -4.63
N GLU A 64 -18.58 8.13 -3.76
CA GLU A 64 -18.26 8.66 -2.43
C GLU A 64 -17.82 7.53 -1.50
N LEU A 65 -18.53 6.41 -1.53
CA LEU A 65 -18.16 5.20 -0.79
C LEU A 65 -16.83 4.64 -1.31
N ALA A 66 -16.63 4.56 -2.62
CA ALA A 66 -15.39 4.12 -3.24
C ALA A 66 -14.19 4.98 -2.81
N LEU A 67 -14.37 6.30 -2.80
CA LEU A 67 -13.35 7.24 -2.34
C LEU A 67 -13.04 7.06 -0.86
N THR A 68 -14.07 6.90 -0.02
CA THR A 68 -13.91 6.68 1.42
C THR A 68 -13.14 5.38 1.69
N THR A 69 -13.51 4.30 1.02
CA THR A 69 -12.83 3.00 1.12
C THR A 69 -11.36 3.12 0.72
N MET A 70 -11.07 3.69 -0.47
CA MET A 70 -9.68 3.82 -0.92
C MET A 70 -8.86 4.79 -0.09
N SER A 71 -9.47 5.84 0.46
CA SER A 71 -8.78 6.75 1.39
C SER A 71 -8.31 6.02 2.65
N GLN A 72 -9.11 5.11 3.20
CA GLN A 72 -8.71 4.34 4.38
C GLN A 72 -7.64 3.30 4.06
N VAL A 73 -7.71 2.66 2.90
CA VAL A 73 -6.65 1.76 2.41
C VAL A 73 -5.34 2.53 2.22
N PHE A 74 -5.42 3.72 1.62
CA PHE A 74 -4.30 4.63 1.48
C PHE A 74 -3.69 5.01 2.84
N ASP A 75 -4.51 5.35 3.84
CA ASP A 75 -4.02 5.64 5.19
C ASP A 75 -3.23 4.47 5.78
N PHE A 76 -3.68 3.22 5.61
CA PHE A 76 -2.93 2.06 6.10
C PHE A 76 -1.62 1.84 5.34
N THR A 77 -1.62 2.00 4.02
CA THR A 77 -0.38 1.88 3.23
C THR A 77 0.65 2.94 3.59
N ASN A 78 0.23 4.20 3.77
CA ASN A 78 1.10 5.28 4.24
C ASN A 78 1.78 4.92 5.55
N ILE A 79 1.03 4.36 6.50
CA ILE A 79 1.62 4.08 7.80
C ILE A 79 2.57 2.89 7.73
N VAL A 80 2.30 1.89 6.89
CA VAL A 80 3.25 0.81 6.62
C VAL A 80 4.56 1.41 6.11
N THR A 81 4.51 2.19 5.02
CA THR A 81 5.69 2.83 4.43
C THR A 81 6.43 3.72 5.43
N ALA A 82 5.73 4.62 6.11
CA ALA A 82 6.34 5.52 7.09
C ALA A 82 6.97 4.78 8.29
N THR A 83 6.45 3.61 8.66
CA THR A 83 7.03 2.80 9.74
C THR A 83 8.25 2.04 9.23
N MET A 84 8.24 1.56 7.98
CA MET A 84 9.38 0.90 7.36
C MET A 84 10.62 1.79 7.30
N ASP A 85 10.44 3.08 7.03
CA ASP A 85 11.50 4.10 7.07
C ASP A 85 12.21 4.18 8.43
N THR A 86 11.54 3.81 9.53
CA THR A 86 12.10 3.90 10.89
C THR A 86 12.93 2.70 11.31
N PHE A 87 12.79 1.56 10.63
CA PHE A 87 13.50 0.34 10.98
C PHE A 87 14.95 0.37 10.50
N ASN A 88 15.85 -0.16 11.34
CA ASN A 88 17.26 -0.30 11.00
C ASN A 88 17.50 -1.60 10.23
N GLU A 89 18.44 -1.57 9.31
CA GLU A 89 18.90 -2.78 8.62
C GLU A 89 19.54 -3.77 9.61
N GLY A 90 19.27 -5.07 9.42
CA GLY A 90 19.90 -6.14 10.20
C GLY A 90 19.35 -6.33 11.61
N ASP A 91 18.24 -5.66 11.97
CA ASP A 91 17.56 -5.88 13.24
C ASP A 91 16.71 -7.16 13.18
N GLU A 92 17.14 -8.20 13.91
CA GLU A 92 16.46 -9.50 13.96
C GLU A 92 15.06 -9.43 14.63
N SER A 93 14.78 -8.38 15.40
CA SER A 93 13.47 -8.18 16.04
C SER A 93 12.36 -7.79 15.05
N LEU A 94 12.73 -7.41 13.82
CA LEU A 94 11.78 -7.04 12.77
C LEU A 94 10.85 -8.18 12.35
N LEU A 95 11.25 -9.42 12.58
CA LEU A 95 10.49 -10.60 12.16
C LEU A 95 9.55 -11.13 13.26
N THR A 96 9.45 -10.47 14.42
CA THR A 96 8.59 -10.94 15.52
C THR A 96 7.14 -10.50 15.31
N ASP A 97 6.20 -11.42 15.12
CA ASP A 97 4.76 -11.10 14.96
C ASP A 97 4.13 -10.60 16.28
N LEU A 98 2.87 -10.17 16.22
CA LEU A 98 2.10 -9.65 17.36
C LEU A 98 2.03 -10.61 18.56
N ASP A 99 2.11 -11.91 18.31
CA ASP A 99 2.09 -12.96 19.34
C ASP A 99 3.48 -13.23 19.97
N GLY A 100 4.50 -12.43 19.61
CA GLY A 100 5.88 -12.62 20.05
C GLY A 100 6.61 -13.76 19.34
N LYS A 101 6.01 -14.33 18.29
CA LYS A 101 6.62 -15.40 17.48
C LYS A 101 7.55 -14.79 16.44
N THR A 102 8.82 -15.16 16.46
CA THR A 102 9.76 -14.87 15.37
C THR A 102 9.37 -15.66 14.12
N LEU A 103 9.19 -14.94 13.02
CA LEU A 103 8.94 -15.49 11.69
C LEU A 103 10.26 -15.71 10.96
N ASP A 104 10.31 -16.73 10.10
CA ASP A 104 11.36 -16.82 9.10
C ASP A 104 11.06 -15.91 7.88
N ASP A 105 12.03 -15.78 6.97
CA ASP A 105 11.87 -14.93 5.78
C ASP A 105 10.67 -15.35 4.91
N VAL A 106 10.35 -16.64 4.86
CA VAL A 106 9.23 -17.17 4.05
C VAL A 106 7.90 -16.78 4.68
N GLN A 107 7.77 -16.94 5.99
CA GLN A 107 6.59 -16.54 6.76
C GLN A 107 6.39 -15.01 6.73
N MET A 108 7.47 -14.24 6.79
CA MET A 108 7.38 -12.78 6.64
C MET A 108 6.97 -12.40 5.21
N ALA A 109 7.52 -13.06 4.18
CA ALA A 109 7.09 -12.85 2.80
C ALA A 109 5.60 -13.13 2.61
N GLU A 110 5.04 -14.15 3.25
CA GLU A 110 3.60 -14.40 3.22
C GLU A 110 2.79 -13.21 3.75
N LYS A 111 3.23 -12.56 4.83
CA LYS A 111 2.56 -11.35 5.37
C LYS A 111 2.61 -10.18 4.39
N VAL A 112 3.76 -9.97 3.74
CA VAL A 112 3.93 -8.94 2.71
C VAL A 112 2.97 -9.18 1.54
N VAL A 113 2.96 -10.40 1.02
CA VAL A 113 2.10 -10.80 -0.10
C VAL A 113 0.62 -10.65 0.26
N GLN A 114 0.21 -11.10 1.44
CA GLN A 114 -1.18 -10.99 1.91
C GLN A 114 -1.63 -9.53 1.98
N LEU A 115 -0.81 -8.63 2.56
CA LEU A 115 -1.13 -7.22 2.61
C LEU A 115 -1.36 -6.65 1.20
N TRP A 116 -0.43 -6.90 0.28
CA TRP A 116 -0.54 -6.39 -1.08
C TRP A 116 -1.75 -6.98 -1.82
N GLN A 117 -2.08 -8.25 -1.61
CA GLN A 117 -3.31 -8.84 -2.15
C GLN A 117 -4.57 -8.17 -1.60
N SER A 118 -4.65 -7.89 -0.30
CA SER A 118 -5.78 -7.15 0.29
C SER A 118 -5.92 -5.74 -0.29
N ILE A 119 -4.81 -5.05 -0.55
CA ILE A 119 -4.81 -3.74 -1.20
C ILE A 119 -5.28 -3.84 -2.66
N GLY A 120 -4.73 -4.77 -3.45
CA GLY A 120 -5.15 -4.98 -4.84
C GLY A 120 -6.63 -5.36 -4.97
N ARG A 121 -7.14 -6.14 -4.01
CA ARG A 121 -8.56 -6.46 -3.89
C ARG A 121 -9.40 -5.21 -3.63
N ALA A 122 -8.97 -4.32 -2.73
CA ALA A 122 -9.65 -3.06 -2.48
C ALA A 122 -9.76 -2.20 -3.75
N ALA A 123 -8.65 -2.03 -4.47
CA ALA A 123 -8.62 -1.31 -5.74
C ALA A 123 -9.58 -1.95 -6.78
N SER A 124 -9.61 -3.28 -6.85
CA SER A 124 -10.47 -4.00 -7.78
C SER A 124 -11.96 -3.82 -7.50
N LEU A 125 -12.34 -3.69 -6.22
CA LEU A 125 -13.74 -3.49 -5.83
C LEU A 125 -14.27 -2.13 -6.23
N VAL A 126 -13.41 -1.11 -6.33
CA VAL A 126 -13.82 0.26 -6.66
C VAL A 126 -13.68 0.62 -8.14
N LYS A 127 -13.21 -0.31 -8.98
CA LYS A 127 -12.90 -0.08 -10.41
C LYS A 127 -14.07 0.51 -11.20
N ASP A 128 -15.30 0.12 -10.87
CA ASP A 128 -16.51 0.52 -11.59
C ASP A 128 -17.11 1.85 -11.08
N SER A 129 -16.43 2.57 -10.17
CA SER A 129 -16.88 3.87 -9.65
C SER A 129 -16.73 5.02 -10.65
N GLY A 130 -15.86 4.89 -11.65
CA GLY A 130 -15.63 5.91 -12.69
C GLY A 130 -15.15 7.27 -12.16
N SER A 131 -14.50 7.31 -11.00
CA SER A 131 -14.11 8.55 -10.31
C SER A 131 -12.62 8.85 -10.44
N GLY A 132 -12.26 10.01 -11.00
CA GLY A 132 -10.86 10.46 -11.10
C GLY A 132 -10.18 10.64 -9.74
N SER A 133 -10.93 10.99 -8.70
CA SER A 133 -10.40 11.07 -7.32
C SER A 133 -10.05 9.68 -6.78
N VAL A 134 -10.87 8.67 -7.09
CA VAL A 134 -10.58 7.27 -6.72
C VAL A 134 -9.36 6.77 -7.51
N ALA A 135 -9.28 7.06 -8.80
CA ALA A 135 -8.11 6.74 -9.62
C ALA A 135 -6.82 7.34 -9.05
N THR A 136 -6.87 8.59 -8.58
CA THR A 136 -5.73 9.25 -7.92
C THR A 136 -5.33 8.49 -6.65
N MET A 137 -6.29 8.10 -5.80
CA MET A 137 -5.97 7.32 -4.58
C MET A 137 -5.34 5.97 -4.91
N ILE A 138 -5.79 5.29 -5.97
CA ILE A 138 -5.20 4.03 -6.43
C ILE A 138 -3.75 4.25 -6.91
N GLN A 139 -3.48 5.31 -7.67
CA GLN A 139 -2.12 5.64 -8.12
C GLN A 139 -1.18 5.91 -6.95
N VAL A 140 -1.60 6.71 -5.97
CA VAL A 140 -0.75 7.01 -4.79
C VAL A 140 -0.54 5.75 -3.94
N THR A 141 -1.56 4.89 -3.82
CA THR A 141 -1.44 3.59 -3.15
C THR A 141 -0.43 2.68 -3.87
N ALA A 142 -0.42 2.66 -5.20
CA ALA A 142 0.56 1.92 -5.99
C ALA A 142 1.99 2.41 -5.70
N LEU A 143 2.19 3.73 -5.66
CA LEU A 143 3.49 4.33 -5.31
C LEU A 143 3.95 3.92 -3.91
N ASN A 144 3.05 3.89 -2.92
CA ASN A 144 3.39 3.45 -1.57
C ASN A 144 3.83 1.98 -1.52
N ILE A 145 3.24 1.11 -2.35
CA ILE A 145 3.67 -0.29 -2.47
C ILE A 145 5.08 -0.37 -3.05
N GLU A 146 5.39 0.42 -4.08
CA GLU A 146 6.74 0.49 -4.66
C GLU A 146 7.78 0.95 -3.63
N LEU A 147 7.51 2.07 -2.94
CA LEU A 147 8.39 2.58 -1.88
C LEU A 147 8.58 1.56 -0.75
N CYS A 148 7.50 0.89 -0.35
CA CYS A 148 7.56 -0.13 0.68
C CYS A 148 8.40 -1.35 0.21
N ALA A 149 8.29 -1.77 -1.05
CA ALA A 149 9.13 -2.85 -1.59
C ALA A 149 10.63 -2.48 -1.56
N ASP A 150 10.97 -1.24 -1.88
CA ASP A 150 12.33 -0.72 -1.75
C ASP A 150 12.80 -0.71 -0.29
N ASP A 151 11.96 -0.30 0.65
CA ASP A 151 12.27 -0.34 2.08
C ASP A 151 12.49 -1.76 2.62
N ILE A 152 11.65 -2.71 2.20
CA ILE A 152 11.84 -4.13 2.55
C ILE A 152 13.21 -4.61 2.05
N SER A 153 13.63 -4.18 0.87
CA SER A 153 14.96 -4.51 0.33
C SER A 153 16.10 -3.97 1.19
N ARG A 154 15.89 -2.85 1.89
CA ARG A 154 16.85 -2.26 2.82
C ARG A 154 16.86 -2.98 4.16
N VAL A 155 15.69 -3.23 4.76
CA VAL A 155 15.60 -3.69 6.16
C VAL A 155 15.54 -5.20 6.32
N ALA A 156 15.05 -5.94 5.31
CA ALA A 156 14.82 -7.37 5.34
C ALA A 156 15.19 -8.01 4.00
N GLN A 157 16.49 -7.93 3.65
CA GLN A 157 17.04 -8.39 2.36
C GLN A 157 16.71 -9.85 2.01
N GLY A 158 16.54 -10.72 3.02
CA GLY A 158 16.16 -12.12 2.82
C GLY A 158 14.76 -12.24 2.24
N VAL A 159 13.81 -11.50 2.82
CA VAL A 159 12.41 -11.40 2.39
C VAL A 159 12.30 -10.78 0.99
N SER A 160 13.01 -9.68 0.73
CA SER A 160 12.88 -8.93 -0.53
C SER A 160 13.30 -9.71 -1.78
N LYS A 161 14.17 -10.71 -1.62
CA LYS A 161 14.69 -11.54 -2.72
C LYS A 161 13.81 -12.75 -3.03
N LEU A 162 12.80 -13.02 -2.18
CA LEU A 162 11.93 -14.17 -2.40
C LEU A 162 11.03 -13.95 -3.63
N PRO A 163 10.92 -14.94 -4.53
CA PRO A 163 10.19 -14.78 -5.79
C PRO A 163 8.73 -14.36 -5.61
N ASN A 164 8.05 -14.84 -4.57
CA ASN A 164 6.66 -14.52 -4.29
C ASN A 164 6.46 -13.04 -3.92
N VAL A 165 7.42 -12.40 -3.24
CA VAL A 165 7.39 -10.96 -2.95
C VAL A 165 7.55 -10.18 -4.25
N LEU A 166 8.59 -10.49 -5.05
CA LEU A 166 8.80 -9.80 -6.32
C LEU A 166 7.60 -9.93 -7.28
N GLU A 167 7.01 -11.12 -7.36
CA GLU A 167 5.83 -11.38 -8.17
C GLU A 167 4.59 -10.63 -7.67
N ALA A 168 4.35 -10.60 -6.35
CA ALA A 168 3.19 -9.92 -5.78
C ALA A 168 3.24 -8.39 -5.94
N ALA A 169 4.44 -7.78 -5.84
CA ALA A 169 4.62 -6.36 -6.11
C ALA A 169 4.28 -6.03 -7.57
N LYS A 170 4.83 -6.83 -8.50
CA LYS A 170 4.58 -6.67 -9.94
C LYS A 170 3.10 -6.83 -10.29
N ILE A 171 2.44 -7.89 -9.78
CA ILE A 171 1.01 -8.14 -10.03
C ILE A 171 0.17 -6.96 -9.55
N ASN A 172 0.46 -6.39 -8.37
CA ASN A 172 -0.29 -5.25 -7.86
C ASN A 172 -0.09 -3.99 -8.70
N GLN A 173 1.15 -3.73 -9.14
CA GLN A 173 1.45 -2.59 -10.00
C GLN A 173 0.68 -2.68 -11.33
N GLU A 174 0.70 -3.85 -11.98
CA GLU A 174 -0.03 -4.11 -13.23
C GLU A 174 -1.54 -3.98 -13.03
N LEU A 175 -2.08 -4.55 -11.95
CA LEU A 175 -3.49 -4.46 -11.58
C LEU A 175 -3.95 -3.01 -11.37
N MET A 176 -3.22 -2.24 -10.55
CA MET A 176 -3.58 -0.86 -10.23
C MET A 176 -3.51 0.04 -11.46
N THR A 177 -2.48 -0.15 -12.30
CA THR A 177 -2.35 0.55 -13.58
C THR A 177 -3.52 0.25 -14.49
N GLY A 178 -3.91 -1.03 -14.62
CA GLY A 178 -5.06 -1.44 -15.43
C GLY A 178 -6.38 -0.85 -14.92
N ILE A 179 -6.59 -0.82 -13.60
CA ILE A 179 -7.80 -0.23 -13.00
C ILE A 179 -7.86 1.27 -13.30
N VAL A 180 -6.77 2.00 -13.08
CA VAL A 180 -6.71 3.44 -13.36
C VAL A 180 -6.99 3.73 -14.84
N GLY A 181 -6.39 2.96 -15.75
CA GLY A 181 -6.69 3.09 -17.19
C GLY A 181 -8.17 2.88 -17.49
N SER A 182 -8.80 1.87 -16.89
CA SER A 182 -10.23 1.61 -17.07
C SER A 182 -11.16 2.69 -16.50
N MET A 183 -10.75 3.37 -15.41
CA MET A 183 -11.52 4.44 -14.78
C MET A 183 -11.46 5.76 -15.55
N LEU A 184 -10.32 6.07 -16.19
CA LEU A 184 -10.08 7.33 -16.88
C LEU A 184 -10.54 7.29 -18.35
N GLY A 185 -10.88 6.11 -18.86
CA GLY A 185 -11.33 5.89 -20.25
C GLY A 185 -10.19 5.92 -21.27
N PRO A 186 -10.48 5.54 -22.53
CA PRO A 186 -9.48 5.41 -23.61
C PRO A 186 -8.85 6.74 -24.05
N GLU A 187 -9.32 7.87 -23.53
CA GLU A 187 -8.75 9.19 -23.81
C GLU A 187 -7.37 9.40 -23.13
N PHE A 188 -7.00 8.50 -22.23
CA PHE A 188 -5.68 8.44 -21.57
C PHE A 188 -4.85 7.21 -21.97
N ASP A 189 -5.27 6.44 -22.99
CA ASP A 189 -4.41 5.42 -23.61
C ASP A 189 -3.24 6.15 -24.29
N LEU A 190 -2.10 6.20 -23.61
CA LEU A 190 -0.84 6.75 -24.11
C LEU A 190 -0.17 5.76 -25.07
N ASP A 191 -0.76 5.59 -26.25
CA ASP A 191 -0.06 5.08 -27.44
C ASP A 191 0.81 6.17 -28.11
#